data_AF-A0A940U041-F1
#
_entry.id   AF-A0A940U041-F1
#
_cell.length_a   1.000
_cell.length_b   1.000
_cell.length_c   1.000
_cell.angle_alpha   90.00
_cell.angle_beta   90.00
_cell.angle_gamma   90.00
#
_symmetry.space_group_name_H-M   'P 1'
#
loop_
_entity.id
_entity.type
_entity.pdbx_description
1 polymer ?
#
loop_
_entity_poly.entity_id
_entity_poly.type
_entity_poly.pdbx_seq_one_letter_code
_entity_poly.pdbx_strand_id
1 'polypeptide(L)'
;VLAKFILVMLWAATLITITFLVGLGVGAAIALPPVPAATIWQGGLTMAVAAGMSLLLVLPLALAASAGHGYLAPVGFLILAMALSQIIIVTGYGEYFPWSVPALYTGMVGAELAHLEWFSFASVILTGVAGMLGTIAWWELADQAR
;
A
#
# COMPACT_ATOMS: atom_id res chain seq x y z
N VAL A 1 17.35 12.05 4.25
CA VAL A 1 16.30 11.19 3.62
C VAL A 1 15.59 10.29 4.63
N LEU A 2 16.30 9.58 5.51
CA LEU A 2 15.72 8.65 6.50
C LEU A 2 14.65 9.28 7.43
N ALA A 3 14.89 10.47 7.97
CA ALA A 3 13.91 11.15 8.84
C ALA A 3 12.56 11.44 8.13
N LYS A 4 12.59 11.75 6.83
CA LYS A 4 11.36 11.96 6.04
C LYS A 4 10.57 10.65 5.90
N PHE A 5 11.25 9.53 5.67
CA PHE A 5 10.61 8.21 5.62
C PHE A 5 10.00 7.80 6.96
N ILE A 6 10.69 8.06 8.08
CA ILE A 6 10.14 7.81 9.42
C ILE A 6 8.85 8.62 9.64
N LEU A 7 8.85 9.90 9.29
CA LEU A 7 7.67 10.74 9.41
C LEU A 7 6.50 10.21 8.56
N VAL A 8 6.76 9.80 7.32
CA VAL A 8 5.73 9.21 6.44
C VAL A 8 5.18 7.92 7.04
N MET A 9 6.03 7.04 7.58
CA MET A 9 5.60 5.80 8.22
C MET A 9 4.73 6.05 9.46
N LEU A 10 5.10 7.02 10.31
CA LEU A 10 4.32 7.39 11.49
C LEU A 10 2.95 7.97 11.09
N TRP A 11 2.93 8.84 10.08
CA TRP A 11 1.70 9.44 9.59
C TRP A 11 0.76 8.39 9.00
N ALA A 12 1.30 7.49 8.17
CA ALA A 12 0.52 6.41 7.59
C ALA A 12 0.03 5.42 8.67
N ALA A 13 0.84 5.08 9.68
CA ALA A 13 0.38 4.26 10.82
C ALA A 13 -0.79 4.92 11.58
N THR A 14 -0.77 6.25 11.71
CA THR A 14 -1.86 7.02 12.31
C THR A 14 -3.12 6.91 11.44
N LEU A 15 -3.01 7.09 10.12
CA LEU A 15 -4.13 6.94 9.19
C LEU A 15 -4.71 5.53 9.20
N ILE A 16 -3.87 4.49 9.22
CA ILE A 16 -4.30 3.09 9.32
C ILE A 16 -5.14 2.87 10.58
N THR A 17 -4.69 3.41 11.71
CA THR A 17 -5.41 3.33 12.99
C THR A 17 -6.77 4.02 12.89
N ILE A 18 -6.82 5.22 12.30
CA ILE A 18 -8.07 5.96 12.08
C ILE A 18 -9.02 5.15 11.19
N THR A 19 -8.54 4.63 10.06
CA THR A 19 -9.36 3.83 9.13
C THR A 19 -9.93 2.58 9.81
N PHE A 20 -9.14 1.89 10.64
CA PHE A 20 -9.61 0.74 11.40
C PHE A 20 -10.74 1.11 12.37
N LEU A 21 -10.56 2.18 13.15
CA LEU A 21 -11.58 2.65 14.10
C LEU A 21 -12.86 3.12 13.40
N VAL A 22 -12.72 3.81 12.26
CA VAL A 22 -13.86 4.22 11.42
C VAL A 22 -14.60 2.99 10.90
N GLY A 23 -13.89 1.97 10.43
CA GLY A 23 -14.50 0.71 9.97
C GLY A 23 -15.34 0.03 11.05
N LEU A 24 -14.81 -0.07 12.27
CA LEU A 24 -15.58 -0.59 13.42
C LEU A 24 -16.78 0.29 13.76
N GLY A 25 -16.60 1.61 13.76
CA GLY A 25 -17.68 2.57 14.02
C GLY A 25 -18.82 2.49 13.00
N VAL A 26 -18.49 2.36 11.71
CA VAL A 26 -19.46 2.16 10.64
C VAL A 26 -20.18 0.83 10.80
N GLY A 27 -19.45 -0.26 11.09
CA GLY A 27 -20.04 -1.58 11.34
C GLY A 27 -21.04 -1.59 12.51
N ALA A 28 -20.73 -0.83 13.57
CA ALA A 28 -21.65 -0.62 14.68
C ALA A 28 -22.87 0.23 14.29
N ALA A 29 -22.68 1.30 13.51
CA ALA A 29 -23.74 2.21 13.09
C ALA A 29 -24.78 1.54 12.18
N ILE A 30 -24.38 0.58 11.34
CA ILE A 30 -25.28 -0.19 10.49
C ILE A 30 -25.86 -1.44 11.18
N ALA A 31 -25.61 -1.60 12.50
CA ALA A 31 -26.10 -2.70 13.32
C ALA A 31 -25.77 -4.10 12.76
N LEU A 32 -24.52 -4.31 12.33
CA LEU A 32 -24.07 -5.64 11.90
C LEU A 32 -24.32 -6.68 13.01
N PRO A 33 -24.68 -7.92 12.64
CA PRO A 33 -24.79 -9.01 13.62
C PRO A 33 -23.52 -9.12 14.45
N PRO A 34 -23.62 -9.34 15.77
CA PRO A 34 -22.46 -9.46 16.63
C PRO A 34 -21.57 -10.62 16.15
N VAL A 35 -20.34 -10.28 15.81
CA VAL A 35 -19.32 -11.23 15.37
C VAL A 35 -18.42 -11.60 16.56
N PRO A 36 -17.90 -12.83 16.64
CA PRO A 36 -16.97 -13.21 17.70
C PRO A 36 -15.74 -12.30 17.73
N ALA A 37 -15.21 -12.02 18.91
CA ALA A 37 -14.00 -11.20 19.08
C ALA A 37 -12.79 -11.73 18.28
N ALA A 38 -12.71 -13.05 18.09
CA ALA A 38 -11.70 -13.69 17.25
C ALA A 38 -11.75 -13.21 15.78
N THR A 39 -12.95 -12.97 15.24
CA THR A 39 -13.12 -12.47 13.87
C THR A 39 -12.66 -11.02 13.73
N ILE A 40 -12.95 -10.18 14.74
CA ILE A 40 -12.47 -8.80 14.77
C ILE A 40 -10.94 -8.77 14.83
N TRP A 41 -10.35 -9.64 15.67
CA TRP A 41 -8.89 -9.75 15.78
C TRP A 41 -8.25 -10.20 14.46
N GLN A 42 -8.80 -11.24 13.84
CA GLN A 42 -8.32 -11.73 12.54
C GLN A 42 -8.45 -10.67 11.44
N GLY A 43 -9.58 -9.97 11.37
CA GLY A 43 -9.76 -8.86 10.43
C GLY A 43 -8.76 -7.71 10.68
N GLY A 44 -8.47 -7.41 11.94
CA GLY A 44 -7.43 -6.45 12.33
C GLY A 44 -6.03 -6.86 11.87
N LEU A 45 -5.67 -8.14 12.01
CA LEU A 45 -4.41 -8.67 11.48
C LEU A 45 -4.35 -8.58 9.95
N THR A 46 -5.43 -8.93 9.26
CA THR A 46 -5.50 -8.81 7.80
C THR A 46 -5.32 -7.36 7.36
N MET A 47 -5.98 -6.40 8.02
CA MET A 47 -5.78 -4.98 7.77
C MET A 47 -4.35 -4.53 8.06
N ALA A 48 -3.74 -4.99 9.16
CA ALA A 48 -2.37 -4.62 9.52
C ALA A 48 -1.35 -5.08 8.47
N VAL A 49 -1.51 -6.30 7.94
CA VAL A 49 -0.64 -6.83 6.87
C VAL A 49 -0.84 -6.04 5.57
N ALA A 50 -2.09 -5.82 5.15
CA ALA A 50 -2.39 -5.02 3.95
C ALA A 50 -1.85 -3.59 4.07
N ALA A 51 -1.99 -2.98 5.23
CA ALA A 51 -1.45 -1.67 5.56
C ALA A 51 0.10 -1.64 5.49
N GLY A 52 0.77 -2.68 5.99
CA GLY A 52 2.22 -2.84 5.87
C GLY A 52 2.69 -2.91 4.41
N MET A 53 1.94 -3.63 3.56
CA MET A 53 2.21 -3.67 2.12
C MET A 53 2.00 -2.29 1.49
N SER A 54 0.89 -1.61 1.79
CA SER A 54 0.62 -0.26 1.28
C SER A 54 1.73 0.72 1.67
N LEU A 55 2.24 0.65 2.91
CA LEU A 55 3.38 1.44 3.38
C LEU A 55 4.64 1.22 2.53
N LEU A 56 4.96 -0.04 2.18
CA LEU A 56 6.09 -0.34 1.30
C LEU A 56 5.89 0.26 -0.10
N LEU A 57 4.67 0.21 -0.63
CA LEU A 57 4.33 0.77 -1.93
C LEU A 57 4.27 2.30 -1.96
N VAL A 58 4.33 2.97 -0.81
CA VAL A 58 4.52 4.43 -0.73
C VAL A 58 5.96 4.83 -1.03
N LEU A 59 6.95 3.95 -0.82
CA LEU A 59 8.37 4.30 -0.99
C LEU A 59 8.74 4.70 -2.44
N PRO A 60 8.25 4.02 -3.50
CA PRO A 60 8.46 4.45 -4.89
C PRO A 60 7.89 5.83 -5.21
N LEU A 61 6.84 6.27 -4.51
CA LEU A 61 6.24 7.60 -4.71
C LEU A 61 7.21 8.71 -4.27
N ALA A 62 8.10 8.44 -3.31
CA ALA A 62 9.14 9.40 -2.92
C ALA A 62 10.14 9.68 -4.05
N LEU A 63 10.43 8.68 -4.88
CA LEU A 63 11.26 8.85 -6.07
C LEU A 63 10.53 9.71 -7.11
N ALA A 64 9.26 9.42 -7.39
CA ALA A 64 8.44 10.21 -8.30
C ALA A 64 8.31 11.68 -7.84
N ALA A 65 8.16 11.91 -6.53
CA ALA A 65 8.16 13.24 -5.94
C ALA A 65 9.51 13.97 -6.12
N SER A 66 10.62 13.24 -5.95
CA SER A 66 11.97 13.79 -6.05
C SER A 66 12.33 14.15 -7.50
N ALA A 67 11.96 13.31 -8.46
CA ALA A 67 12.19 13.55 -9.88
C ALA A 67 11.23 14.58 -10.50
N GLY A 68 9.97 14.59 -10.05
CA GLY A 68 8.95 15.52 -10.54
C GLY A 68 8.99 16.91 -9.90
N HIS A 69 9.88 17.15 -8.93
CA HIS A 69 10.03 18.40 -8.18
C HIS A 69 8.71 18.99 -7.63
N GLY A 70 7.74 18.13 -7.28
CA GLY A 70 6.40 18.55 -6.87
C GLY A 70 5.50 17.38 -6.52
N TYR A 71 4.27 17.68 -6.10
CA TYR A 71 3.31 16.66 -5.64
C TYR A 71 2.49 16.03 -6.78
N LEU A 72 2.43 16.65 -7.97
CA LEU A 72 1.59 16.16 -9.07
C LEU A 72 2.10 14.83 -9.65
N ALA A 73 3.42 14.68 -9.84
CA ALA A 73 4.02 13.46 -10.35
C ALA A 73 3.72 12.21 -9.47
N PRO A 74 3.95 12.23 -8.14
CA PRO A 74 3.61 11.08 -7.30
C PRO A 74 2.10 10.84 -7.24
N VAL A 75 1.26 11.89 -7.19
CA VAL A 75 -0.21 11.71 -7.20
C VAL A 75 -0.67 11.05 -8.51
N GLY A 76 -0.17 11.51 -9.66
CA GLY A 76 -0.48 10.91 -10.95
C GLY A 76 -0.02 9.46 -11.05
N PHE A 77 1.18 9.15 -10.54
CA PHE A 77 1.68 7.77 -10.48
C PHE A 77 0.79 6.88 -9.61
N LEU A 78 0.38 7.36 -8.42
CA LEU A 78 -0.51 6.60 -7.53
C LEU A 78 -1.85 6.30 -8.22
N ILE A 79 -2.47 7.30 -8.84
CA ILE A 79 -3.74 7.14 -9.54
C ILE A 79 -3.60 6.15 -10.69
N LEU A 80 -2.54 6.26 -11.49
CA LEU A 80 -2.28 5.34 -12.59
C LEU A 80 -2.06 3.91 -12.07
N ALA A 81 -1.26 3.73 -11.02
CA ALA A 81 -1.01 2.43 -10.43
C ALA A 81 -2.30 1.80 -9.87
N MET A 82 -3.15 2.57 -9.20
CA MET A 82 -4.45 2.11 -8.71
C MET A 82 -5.42 1.79 -9.86
N ALA A 83 -5.42 2.54 -10.95
CA ALA A 83 -6.25 2.25 -12.11
C ALA A 83 -5.79 0.95 -12.81
N LEU A 84 -4.48 0.81 -13.02
CA LEU A 84 -3.88 -0.41 -13.59
C LEU A 84 -4.13 -1.62 -12.69
N SER A 85 -4.14 -1.45 -11.37
CA SER A 85 -4.40 -2.55 -10.45
C SER A 85 -5.76 -3.19 -10.73
N GLN A 86 -6.80 -2.38 -10.95
CA GLN A 86 -8.13 -2.89 -11.27
C GLN A 86 -8.16 -3.66 -12.58
N ILE A 87 -7.52 -3.13 -13.63
CA ILE A 87 -7.45 -3.78 -14.94
C ILE A 87 -6.73 -5.13 -14.83
N ILE A 88 -5.58 -5.16 -14.15
CA ILE A 88 -4.74 -6.34 -14.04
C ILE A 88 -5.38 -7.44 -13.17
N ILE A 89 -6.16 -7.05 -12.15
CA ILE A 89 -6.94 -8.01 -11.36
C ILE A 89 -8.00 -8.68 -12.25
N VAL A 90 -8.76 -7.91 -13.02
CA VAL A 90 -9.83 -8.44 -13.87
C VAL A 90 -9.29 -9.32 -15.02
N THR A 91 -8.07 -9.07 -15.49
CA THR A 91 -7.42 -9.93 -16.49
C THR A 91 -6.78 -11.20 -15.91
N GLY A 92 -6.83 -11.39 -14.58
CA GLY A 92 -6.34 -12.58 -13.90
C GLY A 92 -4.86 -12.56 -13.51
N TYR A 93 -4.15 -11.44 -13.72
CA TYR A 93 -2.72 -11.30 -13.39
C TYR A 93 -2.46 -10.44 -12.15
N GLY A 94 -3.50 -10.19 -11.34
CA GLY A 94 -3.45 -9.34 -10.15
C GLY A 94 -2.36 -9.73 -9.16
N GLU A 95 -2.03 -11.01 -9.05
CA GLU A 95 -1.02 -11.55 -8.12
C GLU A 95 0.41 -11.08 -8.42
N TYR A 96 0.70 -10.65 -9.66
CA TYR A 96 2.04 -10.20 -10.09
C TYR A 96 2.22 -8.69 -10.00
N PHE A 97 1.13 -7.94 -9.85
CA PHE A 97 1.18 -6.48 -9.84
C PHE A 97 1.17 -5.95 -8.40
N PRO A 98 2.26 -5.32 -7.92
CA PRO A 98 2.42 -4.98 -6.50
C PRO A 98 1.26 -4.17 -5.91
N TRP A 99 0.69 -3.23 -6.67
CA TRP A 99 -0.43 -2.39 -6.21
C TRP A 99 -1.78 -3.12 -6.14
N SER A 100 -1.91 -4.29 -6.75
CA SER A 100 -3.10 -5.15 -6.62
C SER A 100 -3.04 -6.02 -5.36
N VAL A 101 -1.85 -6.40 -4.91
CA VAL A 101 -1.62 -7.39 -3.84
C VAL A 101 -2.34 -7.05 -2.53
N PRO A 102 -2.29 -5.81 -1.98
CA PRO A 102 -3.00 -5.50 -0.74
C PRO A 102 -4.52 -5.67 -0.85
N ALA A 103 -5.11 -5.32 -1.99
CA ALA A 103 -6.55 -5.44 -2.23
C ALA A 103 -6.98 -6.90 -2.40
N LEU A 104 -6.16 -7.72 -3.06
CA LEU A 104 -6.40 -9.16 -3.19
C LEU A 104 -6.26 -9.86 -1.83
N TYR A 105 -5.26 -9.48 -1.03
CA TYR A 105 -5.00 -10.06 0.28
C TYR A 105 -6.15 -9.83 1.27
N THR A 106 -6.79 -8.66 1.23
CA THR A 106 -7.96 -8.38 2.09
C THR A 106 -9.23 -9.08 1.62
N GLY A 107 -9.23 -9.72 0.46
CA GLY A 107 -10.42 -10.31 -0.16
C GLY A 107 -11.42 -9.26 -0.67
N MET A 108 -11.04 -7.97 -0.73
CA MET A 108 -11.93 -6.87 -1.13
C MET A 108 -12.46 -7.03 -2.56
N VAL A 109 -11.73 -7.76 -3.40
CA VAL A 109 -12.07 -7.97 -4.82
C VAL A 109 -12.82 -9.29 -5.04
N GLY A 110 -13.15 -10.02 -3.97
CA GLY A 110 -13.84 -11.31 -4.01
C GLY A 110 -12.90 -12.48 -3.74
N ALA A 111 -13.40 -13.49 -3.01
CA ALA A 111 -12.60 -14.64 -2.56
C ALA A 111 -12.05 -15.50 -3.70
N GLU A 112 -12.75 -15.56 -4.84
CA GLU A 112 -12.31 -16.35 -6.01
C GLU A 112 -11.08 -15.75 -6.69
N LEU A 113 -10.91 -14.43 -6.60
CA LEU A 113 -9.77 -13.70 -7.16
C LEU A 113 -8.59 -13.61 -6.19
N ALA A 114 -8.77 -14.02 -4.92
CA ALA A 114 -7.77 -13.94 -3.87
C ALA A 114 -6.73 -15.08 -3.95
N HIS A 115 -6.19 -15.34 -5.14
CA HIS A 115 -4.97 -16.15 -5.29
C HIS A 115 -3.75 -15.26 -5.03
N LEU A 116 -3.08 -15.48 -3.91
CA LEU A 116 -1.76 -14.91 -3.65
C LEU A 116 -0.78 -16.05 -3.39
N GLU A 117 0.27 -16.10 -4.21
CA GLU A 117 1.45 -16.89 -3.91
C GLU A 117 2.50 -16.06 -3.17
N TRP A 118 3.57 -16.71 -2.71
CA TRP A 118 4.69 -16.03 -2.05
C TRP A 118 5.30 -14.94 -2.95
N PHE A 119 5.29 -15.13 -4.27
CA PHE A 119 5.79 -14.17 -5.27
C PHE A 119 5.06 -12.83 -5.20
N SER A 120 3.78 -12.80 -4.85
CA SER A 120 3.00 -11.57 -4.71
C SER A 120 3.58 -10.69 -3.60
N PHE A 121 3.88 -11.28 -2.44
CA PHE A 121 4.49 -10.58 -1.32
C PHE A 121 5.91 -10.12 -1.65
N ALA A 122 6.68 -10.95 -2.36
CA ALA A 122 8.03 -10.59 -2.81
C ALA A 122 8.00 -9.38 -3.75
N SER A 123 7.04 -9.31 -4.69
CA SER A 123 6.90 -8.20 -5.62
C SER A 123 6.69 -6.86 -4.89
N VAL A 124 5.89 -6.85 -3.81
CA VAL A 124 5.65 -5.67 -2.97
C VAL A 124 6.93 -5.22 -2.27
N ILE A 125 7.64 -6.16 -1.64
CA ILE A 125 8.89 -5.87 -0.92
C ILE A 125 9.93 -5.32 -1.88
N LEU A 126 10.16 -5.99 -3.01
CA LEU A 126 11.13 -5.58 -4.02
C LEU A 126 10.79 -4.19 -4.57
N THR A 127 9.51 -3.92 -4.83
CA THR A 127 9.04 -2.61 -5.29
C THR A 127 9.32 -1.52 -4.26
N GLY A 128 9.01 -1.77 -2.99
CA GLY A 128 9.30 -0.82 -1.90
C GLY A 128 10.79 -0.55 -1.73
N VAL A 129 11.62 -1.60 -1.73
CA VAL A 129 13.09 -1.49 -1.62
C VAL A 129 13.66 -0.74 -2.82
N ALA A 130 13.24 -1.06 -4.04
CA ALA A 130 13.67 -0.37 -5.25
C ALA A 130 13.30 1.12 -5.21
N GLY A 131 12.10 1.46 -4.75
CA GLY A 131 11.67 2.84 -4.56
C GLY A 131 12.52 3.62 -3.56
N MET A 132 12.86 3.00 -2.43
CA MET A 132 13.73 3.59 -1.41
C MET A 132 15.17 3.80 -1.93
N LEU A 133 15.78 2.75 -2.50
CA LEU A 133 17.13 2.81 -3.06
C LEU A 133 17.22 3.81 -4.21
N GLY A 134 16.24 3.83 -5.11
CA GLY A 134 16.16 4.79 -6.20
C GLY A 134 16.05 6.22 -5.69
N THR A 135 15.28 6.45 -4.62
CA THR A 135 15.21 7.77 -3.98
C THR A 135 16.58 8.18 -3.43
N ILE A 136 17.27 7.30 -2.71
CA ILE A 136 18.61 7.61 -2.16
C ILE A 136 19.59 7.93 -3.29
N ALA A 137 19.67 7.06 -4.30
CA ALA A 137 20.55 7.25 -5.44
C ALA A 137 20.26 8.57 -6.19
N TRP A 138 18.99 8.92 -6.38
CA TRP A 138 18.59 10.19 -7.01
C TRP A 138 19.15 11.41 -6.27
N TRP A 139 19.04 11.44 -4.94
CA TRP A 139 19.56 12.54 -4.13
C TRP A 139 21.09 12.60 -4.14
N GLU A 140 21.78 11.45 -4.09
CA GLU A 140 23.25 11.40 -4.16
C GLU A 140 23.78 11.88 -5.52
N LEU A 141 23.15 11.46 -6.62
CA LEU A 141 23.52 11.87 -7.98
C LEU A 141 23.21 13.35 -8.23
N ALA A 142 22.06 13.84 -7.75
CA ALA A 142 21.68 15.24 -7.89
C ALA A 142 22.61 16.20 -7.13
N ASP A 143 23.11 15.78 -5.96
CA ASP A 143 24.08 16.55 -5.17
C ASP A 143 25.47 16.60 -5.84
N GLN A 144 25.85 15.57 -6.60
CA GLN A 144 27.13 15.50 -7.32
C GLN A 144 27.13 16.26 -8.66
N ALA A 145 25.96 16.55 -9.22
CA ALA A 145 25.81 17.22 -10.51
C ALA A 145 25.82 18.76 -10.42
N ARG A 146 26.19 19.34 -9.27
CA ARG A 146 26.19 20.78 -8.99
C ARG A 146 27.58 21.26 -8.55
#